data_AF-A0A4P6F7U0-F1
#
_entry.id   AF-A0A4P6F7U0-F1
#
_cell.length_a   1.000
_cell.length_b   1.000
_cell.length_c   1.000
_cell.angle_alpha   90.00
_cell.angle_beta   90.00
_cell.angle_gamma   90.00
#
_symmetry.space_group_name_H-M   'P 1'
#
loop_
_entity.id
_entity.type
_entity.pdbx_description
1 polymer ?
#
loop_
_entity_poly.entity_id
_entity_poly.type
_entity_poly.pdbx_seq_one_letter_code
_entity_poly.pdbx_strand_id
1 'polypeptide(L)' 'MGVKEIADLLLVSRQRASQISARRDFPEPVDTLAMGKVWLEDDVMAWAVATGRVVDDTVEEFDPRDR' A
#
# COMPACT_ATOMS: atom_id res chain seq x y z
N MET A 1 -7.31 6.33 -1.93
CA MET A 1 -6.62 5.24 -1.21
C MET A 1 -6.19 5.71 0.17
N GLY A 2 -6.46 4.96 1.24
CA GLY A 2 -5.93 5.22 2.58
C GLY A 2 -4.80 4.27 2.96
N VAL A 3 -4.31 4.37 4.20
CA VAL A 3 -3.16 3.57 4.68
C VAL A 3 -3.45 2.06 4.70
N LYS A 4 -4.71 1.65 4.89
CA LYS A 4 -5.07 0.22 4.85
C LYS A 4 -4.96 -0.33 3.44
N GLU A 5 -5.51 0.37 2.46
CA GLU A 5 -5.47 -0.05 1.06
C GLU A 5 -4.03 -0.06 0.53
N ILE A 6 -3.18 0.88 0.98
CA ILE A 6 -1.73 0.84 0.69
C ILE A 6 -1.06 -0.40 1.32
N ALA A 7 -1.49 -0.80 2.52
CA ALA A 7 -0.96 -1.99 3.18
C ALA A 7 -1.29 -3.27 2.41
N ASP A 8 -2.55 -3.37 1.98
CA ASP A 8 -3.05 -4.49 1.17
C ASP A 8 -2.34 -4.51 -0.19
N LEU A 9 -2.17 -3.37 -0.86
CA LEU A 9 -1.46 -3.26 -2.15
C LEU A 9 0.02 -3.71 -2.07
N LEU A 10 0.69 -3.40 -0.97
CA LEU A 10 2.13 -3.63 -0.81
C LEU A 10 2.47 -4.91 -0.04
N LEU A 11 1.46 -5.69 0.37
CA LEU A 11 1.60 -6.88 1.23
C LEU A 11 2.45 -6.63 2.48
N VAL A 12 2.19 -5.50 3.13
CA VAL A 12 2.86 -5.14 4.37
C VAL A 12 1.86 -4.87 5.48
N SER A 13 2.32 -4.89 6.73
CA SER A 13 1.48 -4.47 7.84
C SER A 13 1.03 -3.01 7.69
N ARG A 14 -0.12 -2.66 8.27
CA ARG A 14 -0.62 -1.28 8.30
C ARG A 14 0.38 -0.30 8.93
N GLN A 15 1.14 -0.74 9.94
CA GLN A 15 2.19 0.06 10.55
C GLN A 15 3.33 0.36 9.56
N ARG A 16 3.74 -0.65 8.78
CA ARG A 16 4.76 -0.50 7.76
C ARG A 16 4.28 0.40 6.61
N ALA A 17 3.03 0.25 6.18
CA ALA A 17 2.41 1.14 5.19
C ALA A 17 2.41 2.60 5.66
N SER A 18 2.09 2.87 6.93
CA SER A 18 2.17 4.22 7.52
C SER A 18 3.60 4.80 7.42
N GLN A 19 4.62 4.03 7.81
CA GLN A 19 6.02 4.46 7.70
C GLN A 19 6.45 4.73 6.25
N ILE A 20 6.01 3.89 5.31
CA ILE A 20 6.29 4.06 3.88
C ILE A 20 5.65 5.36 3.38
N SER A 21 4.38 5.59 3.73
CA SER A 21 3.61 6.77 3.30
C SER A 21 4.15 8.10 3.85
N ALA A 22 5.01 8.04 4.87
CA ALA A 22 5.69 9.21 5.44
C ALA A 22 7.04 9.52 4.76
N ARG A 23 7.52 8.67 3.85
CA ARG A 23 8.79 8.90 3.14
C ARG A 23 8.64 9.99 2.09
N ARG A 24 9.73 10.72 1.83
CA ARG A 24 9.78 11.80 0.85
C ARG A 24 9.58 11.34 -0.60
N ASP A 25 9.92 10.09 -0.90
CA ASP A 25 9.74 9.50 -2.22
C ASP A 25 8.34 8.93 -2.44
N PHE A 26 7.46 8.96 -1.44
CA PHE A 26 6.07 8.52 -1.56
C PHE A 26 5.18 9.67 -2.11
N PRO A 27 4.12 9.36 -2.88
CA PRO A 27 3.21 10.38 -3.40
C PRO A 27 2.65 11.31 -2.33
N GLU A 28 2.43 12.57 -2.72
CA GLU A 28 1.75 13.54 -1.87
C GLU A 28 0.27 13.14 -1.71
N PRO A 29 -0.30 13.28 -0.51
CA PRO A 29 -1.72 13.01 -0.30
C PRO A 29 -2.58 14.06 -1.01
N VAL A 30 -3.69 13.63 -1.61
CA VAL A 30 -4.69 14.53 -2.20
C VAL A 30 -5.49 15.27 -1.12
N ASP A 31 -5.65 14.67 0.06
CA ASP A 31 -6.29 15.31 1.20
C ASP A 31 -5.85 14.67 2.53
N THR A 32 -6.11 15.37 3.65
CA THR A 32 -5.97 14.85 5.01
C THR A 32 -7.31 14.95 5.74
N LEU A 33 -7.97 13.80 5.88
CA LEU A 33 -9.24 13.67 6.59
C LEU A 33 -9.02 13.38 8.07
N ALA A 34 -10.10 13.43 8.87
CA ALA A 34 -10.05 13.03 10.29
C ALA A 34 -9.53 11.60 10.50
N MET A 35 -9.75 10.71 9.53
CA MET A 35 -9.28 9.32 9.56
C MET A 35 -7.82 9.14 9.07
N GLY A 36 -7.21 10.20 8.52
CA GLY A 36 -5.85 10.20 8.01
C GLY A 36 -5.73 10.74 6.58
N LYS A 37 -4.51 10.65 6.06
CA LYS A 37 -4.16 11.03 4.69
C LYS A 37 -4.84 10.12 3.67
N VAL A 38 -5.21 10.71 2.54
CA VAL A 38 -5.80 10.03 1.39
C VAL A 38 -4.97 10.35 0.15
N TRP A 39 -4.74 9.35 -0.70
CA TRP A 39 -3.98 9.47 -1.95
C TRP A 39 -4.82 9.07 -3.16
N LEU A 40 -4.43 9.58 -4.33
CA LEU A 40 -4.90 9.03 -5.60
C LEU A 40 -4.33 7.62 -5.78
N GLU A 41 -5.16 6.70 -6.26
CA GLU A 41 -4.75 5.32 -6.49
C GLU A 41 -3.67 5.22 -7.58
N ASP A 42 -3.87 5.93 -8.70
CA ASP A 42 -2.92 5.96 -9.82
C ASP A 42 -1.51 6.39 -9.41
N ASP A 43 -1.39 7.40 -8.53
CA ASP A 43 -0.09 7.89 -8.06
C ASP A 43 0.63 6.85 -7.19
N VAL A 44 -0.11 6.18 -6.30
CA VAL A 44 0.44 5.12 -5.45
C VAL A 44 0.86 3.91 -6.29
N MET A 45 0.05 3.54 -7.27
CA MET A 45 0.36 2.45 -8.21
C MET A 45 1.60 2.77 -9.05
N ALA A 46 1.66 3.95 -9.65
CA ALA A 46 2.80 4.40 -10.44
C ALA A 46 4.10 4.41 -9.60
N TRP A 47 4.02 4.90 -8.37
CA TRP A 47 5.14 4.85 -7.43
C TRP A 47 5.56 3.41 -7.07
N ALA A 48 4.59 2.53 -6.80
CA ALA A 48 4.88 1.15 -6.43
C ALA A 48 5.58 0.41 -7.58
N VAL A 49 5.12 0.61 -8.82
CA VAL A 49 5.76 0.06 -10.02
C VAL A 49 7.17 0.63 -10.20
N ALA A 50 7.30 1.97 -10.18
CA ALA A 50 8.58 2.65 -10.39
C ALA A 50 9.65 2.26 -9.36
N THR A 51 9.23 1.81 -8.19
CA THR A 51 10.13 1.41 -7.10
C THR A 51 10.23 -0.11 -6.88
N GLY A 52 9.60 -0.92 -7.74
CA GLY A 52 9.65 -2.37 -7.68
C GLY A 52 8.96 -2.98 -6.47
N ARG A 53 7.87 -2.36 -6.00
CA ARG A 53 7.11 -2.74 -4.79
C ARG A 53 5.77 -3.40 -5.04
N VAL A 54 5.31 -3.47 -6.29
CA VAL A 54 4.11 -4.25 -6.62
C VAL A 54 4.47 -5.73 -6.49
N VAL A 55 3.77 -6.42 -5.60
CA VAL A 55 3.75 -7.89 -5.55
C VAL A 55 2.44 -8.30 -6.20
N ASP A 56 2.51 -9.01 -7.33
CA ASP A 56 1.35 -9.62 -7.95
C ASP A 56 0.83 -10.72 -7.00
N ASP A 57 -0.31 -10.46 -6.35
CA ASP A 57 -0.88 -11.29 -5.30
C ASP A 57 -1.89 -12.31 -5.84
N THR A 58 -1.78 -12.69 -7.12
CA THR A 58 -2.60 -13.78 -7.70
C THR A 58 -2.17 -15.18 -7.26
N VAL A 59 -1.15 -15.30 -6.42
CA VAL A 59 -0.84 -16.57 -5.72
C VAL A 59 -1.57 -16.59 -4.38
N GLU A 60 -2.79 -17.12 -4.38
CA GLU A 60 -3.35 -17.70 -3.15
C GLU A 60 -2.33 -18.71 -2.61
N GLU A 61 -1.64 -18.35 -1.52
CA GLU A 61 -0.81 -19.28 -0.78
C GLU A 61 -1.75 -20.31 -0.13
N PHE A 62 -1.99 -21.42 -0.85
CA PHE A 62 -2.65 -22.60 -0.33
C PHE A 62 -1.81 -23.13 0.84
N ASP A 63 -2.25 -22.86 2.08
CA ASP A 63 -1.63 -23.43 3.28
C ASP A 63 -2.07 -24.90 3.41
N PRO A 64 -1.16 -25.88 3.34
CA PRO A 64 -1.50 -27.29 3.51
C PRO A 64 -2.02 -27.65 4.92
N ARG A 65 -2.18 -26.66 5.82
CA ARG A 65 -2.77 -26.81 7.16
C ARG A 65 -4.25 -26.42 7.24
N ASP A 66 -4.88 -25.98 6.14
CA ASP A 66 -6.34 -25.70 6.08
C ASP A 66 -7.21 -26.99 5.98
N ARG A 67 -6.75 -28.12 6.53
CA ARG A 67 -7.50 -29.39 6.60
C ARG A 67 -7.74 -29.85 8.03
#